data_AF-A0A496Q5K6-F1
#
_entry.id   AF-A0A496Q5K6-F1
#
_cell.length_a   1.000
_cell.length_b   1.000
_cell.length_c   1.000
_cell.angle_alpha   90.00
_cell.angle_beta   90.00
_cell.angle_gamma   90.00
#
_symmetry.space_group_name_H-M   'P 1'
#
loop_
_entity.id
_entity.type
_entity.pdbx_description
1 polymer ?
#
loop_
_entity_poly.entity_id
_entity_poly.type
_entity_poly.pdbx_seq_one_letter_code
_entity_poly.pdbx_strand_id
1 'polypeptide(L)'
;MFGFQRKIRKLRKKWDRLREKALKKKEPIRHLALEKLDSIENHLRILEEQRLSRRDRARLSKEIEIDLAEVTGLLESKPEELGSPEYQTKG
;
A
#
# COMPACT_ATOMS: atom_id res chain seq x y z
N MET A 1 25.15 -3.29 -1.52
CA MET A 1 24.62 -2.09 -0.83
C MET A 1 23.49 -2.51 0.11
N PHE A 2 23.80 -2.74 1.39
CA PHE A 2 22.86 -3.34 2.36
C PHE A 2 21.64 -2.45 2.71
N GLY A 3 21.72 -1.13 2.50
CA GLY A 3 20.64 -0.20 2.83
C GLY A 3 19.36 -0.38 2.00
N PHE A 4 19.49 -0.71 0.71
CA PHE A 4 18.33 -0.84 -0.18
C PHE A 4 17.54 -2.12 0.08
N GLN A 5 18.22 -3.25 0.28
CA GLN A 5 17.57 -4.50 0.70
C GLN A 5 16.87 -4.34 2.06
N ARG A 6 17.48 -3.61 3.00
CA ARG A 6 16.82 -3.27 4.28
C ARG A 6 15.57 -2.43 4.06
N LYS A 7 15.58 -1.49 3.11
CA LYS A 7 14.39 -0.70 2.75
C LYS A 7 13.28 -1.59 2.21
N ILE A 8 13.56 -2.44 1.23
CA ILE A 8 12.59 -3.39 0.67
C ILE A 8 11.96 -4.24 1.78
N ARG A 9 12.79 -4.83 2.66
CA ARG A 9 12.30 -5.64 3.78
C ARG A 9 11.35 -4.89 4.71
N LYS A 10 11.58 -3.58 4.94
CA LYS A 10 10.66 -2.75 5.72
C LYS A 10 9.32 -2.53 5.00
N LEU A 11 9.35 -2.29 3.69
CA LEU A 11 8.14 -2.10 2.88
C LEU A 11 7.31 -3.39 2.84
N ARG A 12 7.95 -4.54 2.58
CA ARG A 12 7.30 -5.85 2.60
C ARG A 12 6.64 -6.15 3.95
N LYS A 13 7.38 -5.95 5.05
CA LYS A 13 6.84 -6.13 6.40
C LYS A 13 5.66 -5.19 6.71
N LYS A 14 5.67 -3.96 6.19
CA LYS A 14 4.54 -3.03 6.35
C LYS A 14 3.33 -3.52 5.56
N TRP A 15 3.54 -3.96 4.32
CA TRP A 15 2.49 -4.56 3.49
C TRP A 15 1.85 -5.79 4.16
N ASP A 16 2.65 -6.73 4.67
CA ASP A 16 2.15 -7.95 5.34
C ASP A 16 1.21 -7.58 6.51
N ARG A 17 1.65 -6.63 7.35
CA ARG A 17 0.88 -6.14 8.50
C ARG A 17 -0.42 -5.46 8.08
N LEU A 18 -0.40 -4.68 7.00
CA LEU A 18 -1.60 -4.00 6.51
C LEU A 18 -2.58 -5.00 5.89
N ARG A 19 -2.09 -6.03 5.18
CA ARG A 19 -2.92 -7.11 4.65
C ARG A 19 -3.63 -7.88 5.77
N GLU A 20 -2.90 -8.25 6.82
CA GLU A 20 -3.50 -8.87 8.02
C GLU A 20 -4.55 -7.97 8.69
N LYS A 21 -4.30 -6.66 8.78
CA LYS A 21 -5.27 -5.70 9.32
C LYS A 21 -6.51 -5.59 8.42
N ALA A 22 -6.33 -5.51 7.10
CA ALA A 22 -7.41 -5.39 6.13
C ALA A 22 -8.35 -6.61 6.18
N LEU A 23 -7.80 -7.82 6.27
CA LEU A 23 -8.58 -9.06 6.40
C LEU A 23 -9.50 -9.08 7.63
N LYS A 24 -9.15 -8.33 8.69
CA LYS A 24 -9.96 -8.21 9.92
C LYS A 24 -11.05 -7.13 9.83
N LYS A 25 -11.03 -6.25 8.83
CA LYS A 25 -12.04 -5.19 8.65
C LYS A 25 -13.32 -5.76 8.06
N LYS A 26 -14.43 -5.02 8.15
CA LYS A 26 -15.69 -5.35 7.46
C LYS A 26 -15.72 -4.69 6.08
N GLU A 27 -16.62 -5.14 5.22
CA GLU A 27 -16.89 -4.47 3.95
C GLU A 27 -17.49 -3.06 4.18
N PRO A 28 -17.26 -2.10 3.28
CA PRO A 28 -16.47 -2.17 2.03
C PRO A 28 -14.96 -1.90 2.21
N ILE A 29 -14.54 -1.49 3.42
CA ILE A 29 -13.16 -1.11 3.73
C ILE A 29 -12.19 -2.25 3.43
N ARG A 30 -12.59 -3.48 3.76
CA ARG A 30 -11.81 -4.68 3.48
C ARG A 30 -11.49 -4.78 1.98
N HIS A 31 -12.50 -4.76 1.12
CA HIS A 31 -12.30 -4.88 -0.32
C HIS A 31 -11.40 -3.77 -0.87
N LEU A 32 -11.69 -2.51 -0.56
CA LEU A 32 -10.90 -1.35 -1.03
C LEU A 32 -9.43 -1.42 -0.57
N ALA A 33 -9.19 -1.82 0.69
CA ALA A 33 -7.84 -1.95 1.20
C ALA A 33 -7.08 -3.10 0.55
N LEU A 34 -7.73 -4.25 0.33
CA LEU A 34 -7.10 -5.41 -0.31
C LEU A 34 -6.77 -5.14 -1.78
N GLU A 35 -7.66 -4.49 -2.52
CA GLU A 35 -7.41 -4.12 -3.92
C GLU A 35 -6.18 -3.21 -4.06
N LYS A 36 -6.09 -2.16 -3.21
CA LYS A 36 -4.90 -1.31 -3.16
C LYS A 36 -3.64 -2.11 -2.77
N LEU A 37 -3.74 -3.02 -1.80
CA LEU A 37 -2.60 -3.86 -1.39
C LEU A 37 -2.14 -4.80 -2.49
N ASP A 38 -3.04 -5.37 -3.30
CA ASP A 38 -2.66 -6.24 -4.42
C ASP A 38 -1.87 -5.47 -5.49
N SER A 39 -2.26 -4.22 -5.76
CA SER A 39 -1.47 -3.32 -6.64
C SER A 39 -0.05 -3.05 -6.07
N ILE A 40 0.04 -2.74 -4.77
CA ILE A 40 1.32 -2.53 -4.09
C ILE A 40 2.18 -3.79 -4.12
N GLU A 41 1.58 -4.98 -4.05
CA GLU A 41 2.31 -6.25 -4.13
C GLU A 41 3.06 -6.38 -5.46
N ASN A 42 2.43 -6.00 -6.57
CA ASN A 42 3.07 -6.01 -7.88
C ASN A 42 4.28 -5.07 -7.92
N HIS A 43 4.15 -3.86 -7.38
CA HIS A 43 5.26 -2.92 -7.26
C HIS A 43 6.41 -3.45 -6.38
N LEU A 44 6.09 -4.11 -5.27
CA LEU A 44 7.09 -4.75 -4.41
C LEU A 44 7.83 -5.89 -5.12
N ARG A 45 7.12 -6.75 -5.87
CA ARG A 45 7.73 -7.81 -6.67
C ARG A 45 8.67 -7.24 -7.72
N ILE A 46 8.26 -6.18 -8.43
CA ILE A 46 9.13 -5.47 -9.38
C ILE A 46 10.40 -4.97 -8.69
N LEU A 47 10.26 -4.36 -7.50
CA LEU A 47 11.39 -3.82 -6.73
C LEU A 47 12.37 -4.90 -6.23
N GLU A 48 11.86 -6.12 -5.98
CA GLU A 48 12.60 -7.26 -5.47
C GLU A 48 13.29 -8.07 -6.57
N GLU A 49 12.59 -8.31 -7.68
CA GLU A 49 12.98 -9.26 -8.71
C GLU A 49 13.68 -8.58 -9.89
N GLN A 50 13.32 -7.34 -10.21
CA GLN A 50 13.85 -6.67 -11.40
C GLN A 50 15.13 -5.88 -11.12
N ARG A 51 16.05 -5.92 -12.10
CA ARG A 51 17.23 -5.05 -12.13
C ARG A 51 16.85 -3.63 -12.56
N LEU A 52 16.42 -2.83 -11.60
CA LEU A 52 16.10 -1.43 -11.81
C LEU A 52 17.32 -0.50 -11.68
N SER A 53 17.29 0.64 -12.35
CA SER A 53 18.26 1.72 -12.15
C SER A 53 18.15 2.28 -10.72
N ARG A 54 19.17 3.00 -10.23
CA ARG A 54 19.09 3.62 -8.88
C ARG A 54 17.94 4.63 -8.78
N ARG A 55 17.66 5.36 -9.87
CA ARG A 55 16.59 6.36 -9.94
C ARG A 55 15.22 5.70 -9.90
N ASP A 56 15.02 4.65 -10.70
CA ASP A 56 13.74 3.92 -10.74
C ASP A 56 13.46 3.23 -9.41
N ARG A 57 14.49 2.65 -8.77
CA ARG A 57 14.38 2.11 -7.42
C ARG A 57 13.93 3.15 -6.41
N ALA A 58 14.51 4.34 -6.45
CA ALA A 58 14.14 5.42 -5.54
C ALA A 58 12.68 5.84 -5.76
N ARG A 59 12.30 6.08 -7.02
CA ARG A 59 10.93 6.46 -7.44
C ARG A 59 9.90 5.40 -7.01
N LEU A 60 10.08 4.15 -7.43
CA LEU A 60 9.13 3.07 -7.13
C LEU A 60 9.04 2.80 -5.62
N SER A 61 10.16 2.86 -4.90
CA SER A 61 10.13 2.72 -3.44
C SER A 61 9.35 3.83 -2.75
N LYS A 62 9.34 5.04 -3.33
CA LYS A 62 8.61 6.18 -2.79
C LYS A 62 7.12 6.09 -3.10
N GLU A 63 6.77 5.65 -4.30
CA GLU A 63 5.39 5.32 -4.68
C GLU A 63 4.79 4.29 -3.72
N ILE A 64 5.49 3.16 -3.50
CA ILE A 64 5.06 2.13 -2.53
C ILE A 64 4.88 2.72 -1.11
N GLU A 65 5.76 3.63 -0.66
CA GLU A 65 5.63 4.25 0.65
C GLU A 65 4.36 5.10 0.78
N ILE A 66 4.02 5.85 -0.28
CA ILE A 66 2.82 6.69 -0.35
C ILE A 66 1.59 5.79 -0.36
N ASP A 67 1.54 4.78 -1.24
CA ASP A 67 0.40 3.88 -1.35
C ASP A 67 0.14 3.12 -0.03
N LEU A 68 1.20 2.65 0.64
CA LEU A 68 1.08 2.02 1.95
C LEU A 68 0.61 3.00 3.04
N ALA A 69 0.89 4.30 2.90
CA ALA A 69 0.39 5.32 3.82
C ALA A 69 -1.10 5.58 3.58
N GLU A 70 -1.54 5.65 2.32
CA GLU A 70 -2.97 5.75 1.98
C GLU A 70 -3.78 4.58 2.53
N VAL A 71 -3.30 3.34 2.34
CA VAL A 71 -3.95 2.15 2.92
C VAL A 71 -3.99 2.21 4.44
N THR A 72 -2.94 2.77 5.07
CA THR A 72 -2.94 2.97 6.54
C THR A 72 -4.07 3.92 6.94
N GLY A 73 -4.18 5.08 6.26
CA GLY A 73 -5.27 6.03 6.48
C GLY A 73 -6.64 5.38 6.30
N LEU A 74 -6.86 4.68 5.18
CA LEU A 74 -8.11 3.96 4.91
C LEU A 74 -8.48 2.94 6.01
N LEU A 75 -7.50 2.22 6.54
CA LEU A 75 -7.73 1.23 7.60
C LEU A 75 -7.92 1.86 8.99
N GLU A 76 -7.47 3.09 9.19
CA GLU A 76 -7.62 3.86 10.43
C GLU A 76 -8.88 4.75 10.42
N SER A 77 -9.39 5.11 9.24
CA SER A 77 -10.65 5.81 9.06
C SER A 77 -11.83 5.08 9.69
N LYS A 78 -12.74 5.86 10.28
CA LYS A 78 -14.01 5.33 10.78
C LYS A 78 -14.99 5.13 9.62
N PRO A 79 -15.92 4.16 9.70
CA PRO A 79 -16.96 3.96 8.68
C PRO A 79 -17.77 5.23 8.40
N GLU A 80 -17.97 6.09 9.40
CA GLU A 80 -18.72 7.34 9.29
C GLU A 80 -18.05 8.37 8.35
N GLU A 81 -16.72 8.32 8.16
CA GLU A 81 -15.97 9.25 7.31
C GLU A 81 -15.99 8.86 5.82
N LEU A 82 -16.34 7.61 5.52
CA LEU A 82 -16.41 7.08 4.15
C LEU A 82 -17.76 7.36 3.47
N GLY A 83 -18.75 7.84 4.23
CA GLY A 83 -20.05 8.29 3.72
C GLY A 83 -20.10 9.77 3.34
N SER A 84 -19.01 10.52 3.53
CA SER A 84 -18.93 11.94 3.18
C SER A 84 -18.87 12.10 1.65
N PRO A 85 -19.67 13.01 1.06
CA PRO A 85 -19.81 13.19 -0.40
C PRO A 85 -18.50 13.58 -1.12
N GLU A 86 -17.44 13.93 -0.39
CA GLU A 86 -16.12 14.27 -0.95
C GLU A 86 -15.43 13.08 -1.66
N TYR A 87 -15.79 11.84 -1.33
CA TYR A 87 -15.29 10.63 -2.00
C TYR A 87 -16.29 10.03 -3.01
N GLN A 88 -17.49 10.61 -3.13
CA GLN A 88 -18.47 10.27 -4.17
C GLN A 88 -18.31 11.22 -5.37
N THR A 89 -17.13 11.25 -5.98
CA THR A 89 -17.00 11.92 -7.28
C THR A 89 -16.98 10.90 -8.42
N LYS A 90 -18.04 11.03 -9.22
CA LYS A 90 -18.30 10.53 -10.58
C LYS A 90 -18.97 9.16 -10.70
N GLY A 91 -20.30 9.19 -10.57
CA GLY A 91 -21.17 8.49 -11.51
C GLY A 91 -21.18 9.17 -12.88
#